data_AF-A0A172XVE0-F1
#
_entry.id   AF-A0A172XVE0-F1
#
_cell.length_a   1.000
_cell.length_b   1.000
_cell.length_c   1.000
_cell.angle_alpha   90.00
_cell.angle_beta   90.00
_cell.angle_gamma   90.00
#
_symmetry.space_group_name_H-M   'P 1'
#
loop_
_entity.id
_entity.type
_entity.pdbx_description
1 polymer ?
#
loop_
_entity_poly.entity_id
_entity_poly.type
_entity_poly.pdbx_seq_one_letter_code
_entity_poly.pdbx_strand_id
1 'polypeptide(L)'
;MKKIISKKSAVILLVLFCLFLIKCTKNDSPKKDTPVEKITKTEEKKNDLKTRLEREIEGIEKDSDLTKSVSSVDGIVIVLALYKVYASNIKEGKESQNIEEQKLAKTLEKKVISSQIKTFPKLRLIYYKLMKEKLWVNDIEVKIIGSTNRTLQFTAGYFASNKNIQETQSTLHEMLLNLRFKQTQYKWYSGDDEFTYYDIESLKDSEIINETL
;
A
#
# COMPACT_ATOMS: atom_id res chain seq x y z
N MET A 1 39.03 -35.69 -22.03
CA MET A 1 38.06 -36.71 -22.53
C MET A 1 36.93 -36.78 -21.51
N LYS A 2 35.63 -36.69 -21.76
CA LYS A 2 34.75 -36.85 -22.92
C LYS A 2 33.68 -35.76 -22.92
N LYS A 3 33.07 -35.58 -24.09
CA LYS A 3 32.12 -34.54 -24.50
C LYS A 3 30.74 -35.21 -24.71
N ILE A 4 29.71 -34.37 -24.91
CA ILE A 4 28.42 -34.61 -25.62
C ILE A 4 27.34 -35.39 -24.78
N ILE A 5 26.00 -35.12 -24.71
CA ILE A 5 24.90 -34.69 -25.62
C ILE A 5 23.69 -34.24 -24.73
N SER A 6 23.12 -33.02 -24.76
CA SER A 6 22.08 -32.44 -25.65
C SER A 6 20.76 -33.22 -25.86
N LYS A 7 19.62 -32.71 -25.36
CA LYS A 7 18.24 -32.88 -25.89
C LYS A 7 17.27 -32.10 -24.98
N LYS A 8 16.23 -31.39 -25.39
CA LYS A 8 15.71 -30.79 -26.63
C LYS A 8 14.63 -29.82 -26.15
N SER A 9 14.50 -28.66 -26.81
CA SER A 9 13.45 -27.66 -26.60
C SER A 9 12.05 -28.24 -26.85
N ALA A 10 11.07 -27.82 -26.05
CA ALA A 10 9.64 -27.95 -26.34
C ALA A 10 9.02 -26.55 -26.37
N VAL A 11 8.93 -26.01 -27.59
CA VAL A 11 8.13 -24.84 -27.94
C VAL A 11 6.74 -25.38 -28.26
N ILE A 12 5.72 -24.98 -27.50
CA ILE A 12 4.32 -25.22 -27.86
C ILE A 12 3.75 -23.89 -28.37
N LEU A 13 3.71 -23.80 -29.70
CA LEU A 13 2.99 -22.79 -30.47
C LEU A 13 1.56 -23.32 -30.68
N LEU A 14 0.53 -22.63 -30.20
CA LEU A 14 -0.86 -22.98 -30.53
C LEU A 14 -1.61 -21.77 -31.13
N VAL A 15 -1.59 -21.80 -32.45
CA VAL A 15 -2.44 -21.23 -33.51
C VAL A 15 -3.73 -20.50 -33.09
N LEU A 16 -3.79 -19.24 -33.53
CA LEU A 16 -4.92 -18.47 -34.08
C LEU A 16 -6.32 -19.14 -34.10
N PHE A 17 -7.32 -18.45 -33.54
CA PHE A 17 -8.71 -18.59 -33.98
C PHE A 17 -9.42 -17.23 -34.12
N CYS A 18 -9.56 -16.84 -35.39
CA CYS A 18 -10.63 -16.06 -36.02
C CYS A 18 -11.11 -14.72 -35.44
N LEU A 19 -10.66 -13.65 -36.10
CA LEU A 19 -11.38 -12.39 -36.27
C LEU A 19 -12.75 -12.64 -36.93
N PHE A 20 -13.84 -12.37 -36.21
CA PHE A 20 -15.15 -12.14 -36.86
C PHE A 20 -15.31 -10.64 -37.12
N LEU A 21 -14.97 -10.22 -38.34
CA LEU A 21 -15.41 -8.96 -38.92
C LEU A 21 -16.76 -9.19 -39.60
N ILE A 22 -17.85 -8.70 -38.99
CA ILE A 22 -19.11 -8.50 -39.70
C ILE A 22 -19.15 -7.05 -40.14
N LYS A 23 -19.06 -6.82 -41.45
CA LYS A 23 -19.27 -5.53 -42.11
C LYS A 23 -20.16 -5.76 -43.32
N CYS A 24 -21.42 -5.30 -43.25
CA CYS A 24 -22.34 -4.88 -44.32
C CYS A 24 -23.77 -4.91 -43.71
N THR A 25 -24.67 -3.93 -43.87
CA THR A 25 -24.88 -2.93 -44.92
C THR A 25 -25.59 -1.69 -44.31
N LYS A 26 -25.36 -0.51 -44.92
CA LYS A 26 -26.22 0.68 -44.79
C LYS A 26 -27.44 0.53 -45.70
N ASN A 27 -28.60 1.06 -45.30
CA ASN A 27 -29.47 1.87 -46.17
C ASN A 27 -30.54 2.63 -45.36
N ASP A 28 -30.47 3.96 -45.49
CA ASP A 28 -31.49 5.02 -45.55
C ASP A 28 -32.64 5.16 -44.50
N SER A 29 -32.68 6.35 -43.88
CA SER A 29 -33.81 7.01 -43.20
C SER A 29 -34.67 7.81 -44.22
N PRO A 30 -35.71 8.64 -43.91
CA PRO A 30 -36.34 9.05 -42.62
C PRO A 30 -37.89 9.23 -42.62
N LYS A 31 -38.52 9.56 -41.47
CA LYS A 31 -39.77 10.39 -41.23
C LYS A 31 -40.19 10.30 -39.75
N LYS A 32 -40.07 11.36 -38.91
CA LYS A 32 -40.90 12.56 -38.62
C LYS A 32 -41.99 12.41 -37.52
N ASP A 33 -41.70 13.05 -36.38
CA ASP A 33 -42.49 13.82 -35.39
C ASP A 33 -43.79 13.28 -34.74
N THR A 34 -43.77 13.05 -33.42
CA THR A 34 -44.49 13.85 -32.38
C THR A 34 -44.00 13.47 -30.96
N PRO A 35 -44.05 14.40 -29.97
CA PRO A 35 -43.31 14.34 -28.72
C PRO A 35 -44.13 13.69 -27.59
N VAL A 36 -43.54 12.73 -26.89
CA VAL A 36 -44.02 12.28 -25.58
C VAL A 36 -42.86 12.28 -24.61
N GLU A 37 -42.96 13.24 -23.70
CA GLU A 37 -42.27 13.35 -22.44
C GLU A 37 -42.00 11.97 -21.81
N LYS A 38 -40.72 11.63 -21.72
CA LYS A 38 -40.24 10.54 -20.88
C LYS A 38 -39.06 11.05 -20.05
N ILE A 39 -39.43 11.88 -19.08
CA ILE A 39 -38.72 11.94 -17.80
C ILE A 39 -38.53 10.50 -17.32
N THR A 40 -37.41 10.24 -16.66
CA THR A 40 -37.03 8.96 -16.02
C THR A 40 -36.56 7.86 -16.95
N LYS A 41 -35.26 7.93 -17.29
CA LYS A 41 -34.32 6.80 -17.22
C LYS A 41 -32.88 7.32 -17.28
N THR A 42 -32.04 6.83 -16.37
CA THR A 42 -30.57 6.78 -16.52
C THR A 42 -29.77 7.98 -15.98
N GLU A 43 -30.06 8.44 -14.75
CA GLU A 43 -29.01 8.85 -13.78
C GLU A 43 -28.44 7.61 -13.06
N GLU A 44 -28.29 6.51 -13.79
CA GLU A 44 -27.66 5.30 -13.30
C GLU A 44 -26.15 5.54 -13.22
N LYS A 45 -25.62 5.46 -11.99
CA LYS A 45 -24.21 5.54 -11.58
C LYS A 45 -23.61 6.94 -11.43
N LYS A 46 -24.11 7.64 -10.41
CA LYS A 46 -23.31 8.53 -9.55
C LYS A 46 -22.17 7.74 -8.86
N ASN A 47 -21.18 7.31 -9.64
CA ASN A 47 -19.80 7.08 -9.19
C ASN A 47 -19.09 8.44 -9.11
N ASP A 48 -19.76 9.38 -8.43
CA ASP A 48 -19.36 10.78 -8.33
C ASP A 48 -18.27 10.85 -7.27
N LEU A 49 -17.13 11.40 -7.65
CA LEU A 49 -15.96 11.57 -6.77
C LEU A 49 -16.39 12.25 -5.46
N LYS A 50 -17.30 13.22 -5.53
CA LYS A 50 -17.99 13.80 -4.38
C LYS A 50 -18.54 12.75 -3.40
N THR A 51 -19.38 11.82 -3.86
CA THR A 51 -19.99 10.79 -3.01
C THR A 51 -18.97 9.79 -2.47
N ARG A 52 -17.85 9.55 -3.18
CA ARG A 52 -16.74 8.76 -2.64
C ARG A 52 -16.03 9.50 -1.50
N LEU A 53 -15.67 10.77 -1.70
CA LEU A 53 -15.03 11.62 -0.69
C LEU A 53 -15.91 11.79 0.56
N GLU A 54 -17.21 12.03 0.40
CA GLU A 54 -18.17 12.16 1.51
C GLU A 54 -18.21 10.88 2.37
N ARG A 55 -18.29 9.70 1.74
CA ARG A 55 -18.30 8.41 2.45
C ARG A 55 -17.00 8.15 3.20
N GLU A 56 -15.86 8.52 2.63
CA GLU A 56 -14.55 8.33 3.27
C GLU A 56 -14.36 9.26 4.47
N ILE A 57 -14.83 10.50 4.35
CA ILE A 57 -14.87 11.46 5.46
C ILE A 57 -15.75 10.92 6.60
N GLU A 58 -16.92 10.37 6.28
CA GLU A 58 -17.80 9.79 7.29
C GLU A 58 -17.18 8.52 7.92
N GLY A 59 -16.57 7.67 7.09
CA GLY A 59 -15.93 6.43 7.54
C GLY A 59 -14.80 6.67 8.55
N ILE A 60 -13.91 7.63 8.26
CA ILE A 60 -12.78 7.96 9.14
C ILE A 60 -13.22 8.65 10.44
N GLU A 61 -14.39 9.30 10.46
CA GLU A 61 -14.98 9.85 11.68
C GLU A 61 -15.56 8.78 12.60
N LYS A 62 -16.21 7.77 12.01
CA LYS A 62 -16.83 6.66 12.76
C LYS A 62 -15.80 5.68 13.31
N ASP A 63 -14.80 5.31 12.50
CA ASP A 63 -13.72 4.42 12.94
C ASP A 63 -12.43 5.17 13.22
N SER A 64 -12.28 5.60 14.47
CA SER A 64 -11.14 6.38 14.92
C SER A 64 -9.86 5.56 15.10
N ASP A 65 -9.90 4.23 15.07
CA ASP A 65 -8.72 3.40 15.31
C ASP A 65 -8.66 2.15 14.43
N LEU A 66 -8.09 2.33 13.24
CA LEU A 66 -7.87 1.30 12.22
C LEU A 66 -6.98 0.14 12.69
N THR A 67 -6.37 0.21 13.88
CA THR A 67 -5.48 -0.83 14.39
C THR A 67 -6.14 -1.83 15.33
N LYS A 68 -7.39 -1.60 15.74
CA LYS A 68 -8.08 -2.42 16.77
C LYS A 68 -8.13 -3.91 16.45
N SER A 69 -8.30 -4.26 15.19
CA SER A 69 -8.40 -5.66 14.71
C SER A 69 -7.12 -6.18 14.07
N VAL A 70 -6.04 -5.40 14.09
CA VAL A 70 -4.79 -5.75 13.40
C VAL A 70 -3.93 -6.63 14.30
N SER A 71 -3.84 -7.91 13.94
CA SER A 71 -3.06 -8.93 14.65
C SER A 71 -2.08 -9.70 13.76
N SER A 72 -1.94 -9.33 12.49
CA SER A 72 -1.08 -10.01 11.52
C SER A 72 -0.42 -9.02 10.55
N VAL A 73 0.58 -9.49 9.80
CA VAL A 73 1.21 -8.72 8.73
C VAL A 73 0.18 -8.37 7.64
N ASP A 74 -0.71 -9.28 7.28
CA ASP A 74 -1.78 -9.01 6.30
C ASP A 74 -2.73 -7.91 6.80
N GLY A 75 -3.05 -7.91 8.09
CA GLY A 75 -3.84 -6.83 8.70
C GLY A 75 -3.14 -5.47 8.59
N ILE A 76 -1.82 -5.42 8.78
CA ILE A 76 -1.03 -4.20 8.57
C ILE A 76 -1.12 -3.76 7.10
N VAL A 77 -0.94 -4.69 6.16
CA VAL A 77 -1.00 -4.41 4.72
C VAL A 77 -2.36 -3.86 4.30
N ILE A 78 -3.47 -4.39 4.85
CA ILE A 78 -4.82 -3.88 4.59
C ILE A 78 -4.94 -2.41 5.02
N VAL A 79 -4.44 -2.04 6.21
CA VAL A 79 -4.48 -0.65 6.68
C VAL A 79 -3.62 0.26 5.79
N LEU A 80 -2.45 -0.20 5.37
CA LEU A 80 -1.59 0.56 4.44
C LEU A 80 -2.27 0.76 3.08
N ALA A 81 -2.94 -0.27 2.55
CA ALA A 81 -3.69 -0.18 1.30
C ALA A 81 -4.86 0.81 1.40
N LEU A 82 -5.55 0.83 2.54
CA LEU A 82 -6.63 1.80 2.80
C LEU A 82 -6.11 3.24 2.75
N TYR A 83 -4.95 3.53 3.37
CA TYR A 83 -4.33 4.86 3.25
C TYR A 83 -3.91 5.21 1.82
N LYS A 84 -3.49 4.24 1.00
CA LYS A 84 -3.22 4.46 -0.42
C LYS A 84 -4.50 4.84 -1.19
N VAL A 85 -5.62 4.19 -0.89
CA VAL A 85 -6.93 4.54 -1.49
C VAL A 85 -7.32 5.97 -1.13
N TYR A 86 -7.23 6.34 0.15
CA TYR A 86 -7.50 7.72 0.58
C TYR A 86 -6.60 8.72 -0.13
N ALA A 87 -5.30 8.43 -0.25
CA ALA A 87 -4.36 9.31 -0.93
C ALA A 87 -4.73 9.53 -2.42
N SER A 88 -5.11 8.46 -3.12
CA SER A 88 -5.55 8.53 -4.52
C SER A 88 -6.81 9.39 -4.68
N ASN A 89 -7.81 9.21 -3.81
CA ASN A 89 -9.04 10.01 -3.85
C ASN A 89 -8.80 11.49 -3.48
N ILE A 90 -7.92 11.76 -2.51
CA ILE A 90 -7.49 13.12 -2.18
C ILE A 90 -6.85 13.78 -3.38
N LYS A 91 -5.95 13.07 -4.08
CA LYS A 91 -5.27 13.58 -5.28
C LYS A 91 -6.29 13.91 -6.37
N GLU A 92 -7.15 12.95 -6.72
CA GLU A 92 -8.20 13.14 -7.73
C GLU A 92 -9.12 14.32 -7.37
N GLY A 93 -9.55 14.43 -6.13
CA GLY A 93 -10.41 15.52 -5.67
C GLY A 93 -9.73 16.89 -5.65
N LYS A 94 -8.41 16.94 -5.40
CA LYS A 94 -7.63 18.19 -5.52
C LYS A 94 -7.45 18.65 -6.97
N GLU A 95 -7.33 17.70 -7.89
CA GLU A 95 -7.13 17.94 -9.32
C GLU A 95 -8.45 18.17 -10.07
N SER A 96 -9.60 17.89 -9.44
CA SER A 96 -10.92 18.14 -10.01
C SER A 96 -11.19 19.61 -10.31
N GLN A 97 -12.02 19.87 -11.33
CA GLN A 97 -12.54 21.21 -11.65
C GLN A 97 -13.73 21.62 -10.77
N ASN A 98 -14.30 20.69 -10.00
CA ASN A 98 -15.43 20.96 -9.11
C ASN A 98 -14.95 21.50 -7.76
N ILE A 99 -15.34 22.74 -7.44
CA ILE A 99 -14.97 23.44 -6.20
C ILE A 99 -15.38 22.65 -4.94
N GLU A 100 -16.52 21.97 -4.97
CA GLU A 100 -16.99 21.19 -3.82
C GLU A 100 -16.15 19.93 -3.62
N GLU A 101 -15.72 19.27 -4.69
CA GLU A 101 -14.82 18.11 -4.61
C GLU A 101 -13.44 18.52 -4.07
N GLN A 102 -12.91 19.67 -4.50
CA GLN A 102 -11.66 20.21 -3.96
C GLN A 102 -11.77 20.51 -2.45
N LYS A 103 -12.91 21.03 -1.98
CA LYS A 103 -13.16 21.28 -0.55
C LYS A 103 -13.23 19.98 0.24
N LEU A 104 -13.92 18.97 -0.29
CA LEU A 104 -14.02 17.64 0.32
C LEU A 104 -12.66 16.96 0.38
N ALA A 105 -11.87 17.00 -0.69
CA ALA A 105 -10.52 16.44 -0.72
C ALA A 105 -9.60 17.07 0.35
N LYS A 106 -9.63 18.40 0.51
CA LYS A 106 -8.90 19.09 1.59
C LYS A 106 -9.38 18.69 2.98
N THR A 107 -10.67 18.42 3.13
CA THR A 107 -11.26 17.95 4.40
C THR A 107 -10.81 16.53 4.72
N LEU A 108 -10.89 15.63 3.74
CA LEU A 108 -10.44 14.25 3.86
C LEU A 108 -8.94 14.19 4.18
N GLU A 109 -8.11 14.97 3.49
CA GLU A 109 -6.67 15.07 3.74
C GLU A 109 -6.35 15.38 5.20
N LYS A 110 -6.96 16.42 5.78
CA LYS A 110 -6.73 16.79 7.19
C LYS A 110 -7.08 15.65 8.15
N LYS A 111 -8.18 14.93 7.88
CA LYS A 111 -8.62 13.79 8.69
C LYS A 111 -7.67 12.61 8.55
N VAL A 112 -7.25 12.30 7.32
CA VAL A 112 -6.31 11.22 7.02
C VAL A 112 -4.97 11.49 7.70
N ILE A 113 -4.42 12.70 7.58
CA ILE A 113 -3.19 13.10 8.29
C ILE A 113 -3.33 12.88 9.80
N SER A 114 -4.44 13.33 10.38
CA SER A 114 -4.70 13.19 11.82
C SER A 114 -4.82 11.72 12.25
N SER A 115 -5.39 10.87 11.40
CA SER A 115 -5.47 9.42 11.61
C SER A 115 -4.10 8.78 11.52
N GLN A 116 -3.33 9.05 10.46
CA GLN A 116 -2.00 8.50 10.25
C GLN A 116 -1.04 8.77 11.42
N ILE A 117 -1.01 10.00 11.93
CA ILE A 117 -0.18 10.39 13.09
C ILE A 117 -0.44 9.50 14.32
N LYS A 118 -1.68 9.02 14.49
CA LYS A 118 -2.06 8.15 15.60
C LYS A 118 -1.85 6.66 15.27
N THR A 119 -2.06 6.28 14.02
CA THR A 119 -2.07 4.89 13.55
C THR A 119 -0.68 4.32 13.31
N PHE A 120 0.24 5.06 12.66
CA PHE A 120 1.58 4.54 12.33
C PHE A 120 2.41 4.11 13.55
N PRO A 121 2.45 4.85 14.67
CA PRO A 121 3.13 4.39 15.89
C PRO A 121 2.60 3.06 16.43
N LYS A 122 1.29 2.81 16.28
CA LYS A 122 0.64 1.56 16.69
C LYS A 122 0.93 0.42 15.72
N LEU A 123 0.86 0.66 14.40
CA LEU A 123 1.23 -0.33 13.39
C LEU A 123 2.68 -0.79 13.56
N ARG A 124 3.60 0.15 13.82
CA ARG A 124 5.01 -0.17 14.10
C ARG A 124 5.17 -1.02 15.37
N LEU A 125 4.40 -0.72 16.42
CA LEU A 125 4.38 -1.54 17.63
C LEU A 125 3.83 -2.96 17.37
N ILE A 126 2.78 -3.08 16.58
CA ILE A 126 2.22 -4.39 16.20
C ILE A 126 3.25 -5.18 15.38
N TYR A 127 3.84 -4.56 14.37
CA TYR A 127 4.89 -5.17 13.56
C TYR A 127 6.06 -5.67 14.40
N TYR A 128 6.54 -4.85 15.35
CA TYR A 128 7.58 -5.26 16.30
C TYR A 128 7.16 -6.51 17.10
N LYS A 129 5.94 -6.56 17.64
CA LYS A 129 5.47 -7.72 18.41
C LYS A 129 5.47 -8.99 17.57
N LEU A 130 4.99 -8.89 16.32
CA LEU A 130 4.98 -10.00 15.36
C LEU A 130 6.39 -10.48 15.04
N MET A 131 7.33 -9.55 14.80
CA MET A 131 8.73 -9.89 14.53
C MET A 131 9.40 -10.52 15.75
N LYS A 132 9.18 -9.95 16.93
CA LYS A 132 9.73 -10.48 18.19
C LYS A 132 9.29 -11.92 18.43
N GLU A 133 8.01 -12.21 18.27
CA GLU A 133 7.48 -13.57 18.44
C GLU A 133 8.06 -14.53 17.39
N LYS A 134 8.02 -14.13 16.11
CA LYS A 134 8.47 -14.99 15.01
C LYS A 134 9.97 -15.27 15.04
N LEU A 135 10.78 -14.31 15.47
CA LEU A 135 12.24 -14.40 15.41
C LEU A 135 12.86 -14.95 16.70
N TRP A 136 12.10 -15.03 17.80
CA TRP A 136 12.56 -15.61 19.06
C TRP A 136 13.09 -17.04 18.90
N VAL A 137 12.44 -17.87 18.07
CA VAL A 137 12.87 -19.26 17.82
C VAL A 137 14.22 -19.38 17.10
N ASN A 138 14.74 -18.28 16.54
CA ASN A 138 16.02 -18.22 15.86
C ASN A 138 17.08 -17.46 16.70
N ASP A 139 16.86 -17.31 18.00
CA ASP A 139 17.75 -16.58 18.92
C ASP A 139 18.01 -15.12 18.51
N ILE A 140 17.01 -14.50 17.87
CA ILE A 140 17.05 -13.08 17.50
C ILE A 140 16.19 -12.28 18.47
N GLU A 141 16.83 -11.45 19.27
CA GLU A 141 16.15 -10.45 20.09
C GLU A 141 15.76 -9.25 19.23
N VAL A 142 14.52 -8.79 19.35
CA VAL A 142 14.02 -7.59 18.68
C VAL A 142 13.67 -6.54 19.73
N LYS A 143 14.09 -5.29 19.50
CA LYS A 143 13.70 -4.12 20.30
C LYS A 143 13.15 -3.02 19.40
N ILE A 144 12.24 -2.23 19.96
CA ILE A 144 11.75 -1.01 19.34
C ILE A 144 12.14 0.18 20.19
N ILE A 145 12.65 1.23 19.55
CA ILE A 145 13.32 2.35 20.21
C ILE A 145 12.65 3.67 19.81
N GLY A 146 12.64 4.60 20.75
CA GLY A 146 12.13 5.97 20.58
C GLY A 146 10.65 6.11 20.94
N SER A 147 10.26 7.32 21.35
CA SER A 147 8.91 7.63 21.83
C SER A 147 7.79 7.35 20.82
N THR A 148 8.12 7.43 19.53
CA THR A 148 7.18 7.16 18.46
C THR A 148 7.33 5.78 17.86
N ASN A 149 8.29 4.94 18.30
CA ASN A 149 8.60 3.57 17.80
C ASN A 149 9.37 3.48 16.46
N ARG A 150 10.16 4.50 16.09
CA ARG A 150 10.68 4.67 14.70
C ARG A 150 12.00 3.96 14.42
N THR A 151 12.57 3.29 15.41
CA THR A 151 13.81 2.51 15.23
C THR A 151 13.57 1.08 15.67
N LEU A 152 13.96 0.13 14.82
CA LEU A 152 13.88 -1.31 15.11
C LEU A 152 15.29 -1.88 15.21
N GLN A 153 15.60 -2.56 16.30
CA GLN A 153 16.90 -3.17 16.55
C GLN A 153 16.75 -4.68 16.59
N PHE A 154 17.67 -5.36 15.91
CA PHE A 154 17.84 -6.81 15.95
C PHE A 154 19.18 -7.16 16.57
N THR A 155 19.19 -8.12 17.50
CA THR A 155 20.40 -8.58 18.19
C THR A 155 20.50 -10.09 18.08
N ALA A 156 21.56 -10.60 17.46
CA ALA A 156 21.85 -12.03 17.33
C ALA A 156 23.26 -12.27 16.80
N GLY A 157 23.89 -13.38 17.20
CA GLY A 157 25.19 -13.78 16.65
C GLY A 157 25.18 -13.95 15.11
N TYR A 158 23.99 -14.21 14.53
CA TYR A 158 23.74 -14.19 13.10
C TYR A 158 24.21 -12.89 12.41
N PHE A 159 24.17 -11.75 13.10
CA PHE A 159 24.57 -10.44 12.57
C PHE A 159 26.07 -10.14 12.72
N ALA A 160 26.89 -11.10 13.17
CA ALA A 160 28.36 -10.98 13.07
C ALA A 160 28.85 -10.85 11.61
N SER A 161 28.04 -11.30 10.65
CA SER A 161 28.32 -11.25 9.22
C SER A 161 27.63 -10.06 8.54
N ASN A 162 28.40 -9.20 7.87
CA ASN A 162 27.89 -8.09 7.07
C ASN A 162 26.94 -8.56 5.95
N LYS A 163 27.18 -9.75 5.39
CA LYS A 163 26.30 -10.35 4.39
C LYS A 163 24.90 -10.62 4.96
N ASN A 164 24.85 -11.20 6.16
CA ASN A 164 23.59 -11.53 6.83
C ASN A 164 22.81 -10.26 7.19
N ILE A 165 23.51 -9.20 7.61
CA ILE A 165 22.93 -7.87 7.84
C ILE A 165 22.31 -7.33 6.54
N GLN A 166 23.06 -7.33 5.43
CA GLN A 166 22.60 -6.81 4.15
C GLN A 166 21.37 -7.57 3.61
N GLU A 167 21.38 -8.91 3.68
CA GLU A 167 20.27 -9.75 3.24
C GLU A 167 19.01 -9.51 4.09
N THR A 168 19.17 -9.39 5.42
CA THR A 168 18.07 -9.08 6.33
C THR A 168 17.50 -7.70 6.05
N GLN A 169 18.37 -6.69 5.90
CA GLN A 169 17.94 -5.33 5.57
C GLN A 169 17.17 -5.27 4.26
N SER A 170 17.69 -5.92 3.21
CA SER A 170 17.05 -5.94 1.89
C SER A 170 15.67 -6.59 1.95
N THR A 171 15.53 -7.67 2.73
CA THR A 171 14.25 -8.38 2.92
C THR A 171 13.21 -7.52 3.65
N LEU A 172 13.62 -6.74 4.64
CA LEU A 172 12.71 -5.95 5.47
C LEU A 172 12.44 -4.55 4.92
N HIS A 173 13.29 -4.05 4.01
CA HIS A 173 13.33 -2.64 3.61
C HIS A 173 11.96 -2.09 3.22
N GLU A 174 11.23 -2.78 2.34
CA GLU A 174 9.95 -2.29 1.83
C GLU A 174 8.90 -2.15 2.95
N MET A 175 8.78 -3.15 3.82
CA MET A 175 7.84 -3.10 4.94
C MET A 175 8.20 -1.98 5.91
N LEU A 176 9.50 -1.80 6.20
CA LEU A 176 9.96 -0.76 7.11
C LEU A 176 9.75 0.64 6.54
N LEU A 177 9.97 0.81 5.23
CA LEU A 177 9.70 2.04 4.49
C LEU A 177 8.21 2.39 4.54
N ASN A 178 7.34 1.43 4.21
CA ASN A 178 5.89 1.59 4.22
C ASN A 178 5.34 1.88 5.63
N LEU A 179 5.95 1.29 6.66
CA LEU A 179 5.59 1.53 8.06
C LEU A 179 6.19 2.81 8.65
N ARG A 180 7.01 3.54 7.88
CA ARG A 180 7.63 4.81 8.26
C ARG A 180 8.62 4.72 9.42
N PHE A 181 9.32 3.59 9.51
CA PHE A 181 10.53 3.50 10.33
C PHE A 181 11.58 4.47 9.79
N LYS A 182 12.41 5.01 10.69
CA LYS A 182 13.54 5.88 10.35
C LYS A 182 14.84 5.13 10.28
N GLN A 183 14.98 4.05 11.04
CA GLN A 183 16.24 3.34 11.15
C GLN A 183 16.03 1.88 11.54
N THR A 184 16.91 1.02 11.03
CA THR A 184 17.15 -0.33 11.56
C THR A 184 18.55 -0.45 12.11
N GLN A 185 18.71 -1.22 13.18
CA GLN A 185 19.98 -1.46 13.84
C GLN A 185 20.22 -2.97 13.98
N TYR A 186 21.47 -3.39 13.82
CA TYR A 186 21.90 -4.78 13.87
C TYR A 186 23.09 -4.91 14.81
N LYS A 187 22.94 -5.76 15.82
CA LYS A 187 23.95 -6.07 16.83
C LYS A 187 24.29 -7.55 16.80
N TRP A 188 25.57 -7.89 16.97
CA TRP A 188 25.97 -9.27 17.26
C TRP A 188 25.37 -9.70 18.59
N TYR A 189 25.65 -8.99 19.69
CA TYR A 189 25.22 -9.38 21.03
C TYR A 189 24.71 -8.19 21.84
N SER A 190 24.04 -8.47 22.94
CA SER A 190 23.36 -7.46 23.76
C SER A 190 24.31 -6.45 24.39
N GLY A 191 25.48 -6.92 24.83
CA GLY A 191 26.53 -6.11 25.46
C GLY A 191 27.53 -5.46 24.49
N ASP A 192 27.30 -5.54 23.18
CA ASP A 192 28.09 -4.82 22.20
C ASP A 192 27.73 -3.33 22.26
N ASP A 193 28.69 -2.41 22.27
CA ASP A 193 28.37 -0.98 22.16
C ASP A 193 28.22 -0.56 20.69
N GLU A 194 28.75 -1.37 19.77
CA GLU A 194 28.68 -1.13 18.34
C GLU A 194 27.44 -1.78 17.72
N PHE A 195 26.97 -1.17 16.63
CA PHE A 195 25.91 -1.70 15.80
C PHE A 195 26.07 -1.19 14.37
N THR A 196 25.69 -2.03 13.41
CA THR A 196 25.48 -1.57 12.04
C THR A 196 24.06 -1.03 11.93
N TYR A 197 23.87 0.13 11.28
CA TYR A 197 22.55 0.69 11.07
C TYR A 197 22.30 1.06 9.61
N TYR A 198 21.02 1.14 9.28
CA TYR A 198 20.53 1.68 8.01
C TYR A 198 19.48 2.73 8.31
N ASP A 199 19.70 3.93 7.78
CA ASP A 199 18.64 4.94 7.72
C ASP A 199 17.63 4.55 6.65
N ILE A 200 16.37 4.90 6.90
CA ILE A 200 15.24 4.59 6.04
C ILE A 200 14.59 5.92 5.69
N GLU A 201 14.69 6.29 4.41
CA GLU A 201 14.14 7.51 3.84
C GLU A 201 12.61 7.41 3.69
N SER A 202 11.92 7.27 4.82
CA SER A 202 10.47 7.18 4.87
C SER A 202 9.79 8.52 5.09
N LEU A 203 8.53 8.60 4.66
CA LEU A 203 7.65 9.74 4.94
C LEU A 203 7.49 9.97 6.45
N LYS A 204 7.22 11.21 6.87
CA LYS A 204 6.71 11.51 8.22
C LYS A 204 5.28 11.01 8.35
N ASP A 205 4.85 10.64 9.56
CA ASP A 205 3.47 10.17 9.81
C ASP A 205 2.41 11.21 9.40
N SER A 206 2.78 12.49 9.32
CA SER A 206 1.93 13.60 8.86
C SER A 206 1.85 13.79 7.34
N GLU A 207 2.64 13.06 6.55
CA GLU A 207 2.66 13.17 5.09
C GLU A 207 1.72 12.14 4.46
N ILE A 208 0.97 12.53 3.43
CA ILE A 208 0.13 11.62 2.65
C ILE A 208 1.04 10.73 1.78
N ILE A 209 0.63 9.47 1.57
CA ILE A 209 1.35 8.56 0.67
C ILE A 209 1.25 9.12 -0.74
N ASN A 210 2.38 9.38 -1.40
CA ASN A 210 2.39 9.75 -2.81
C ASN A 210 2.55 8.47 -3.65
N GLU A 211 1.90 8.40 -4.81
CA GLU A 211 1.78 7.20 -5.68
C GLU A 211 3.10 6.65 -6.25
N THR A 212 4.25 7.25 -5.93
CA THR A 212 5.56 6.74 -6.33
C THR A 212 6.21 5.99 -5.17
N LEU A 213 5.93 4.69 -5.11
CA LEU A 213 6.85 3.65 -4.65
C LEU A 213 6.97 2.62 -5.78
#